data_AF-A0A662GYM0-F1
#
_entry.id   AF-A0A662GYM0-F1
#
_cell.length_a   1.000
_cell.length_b   1.000
_cell.length_c   1.000
_cell.angle_alpha   90.00
_cell.angle_beta   90.00
_cell.angle_gamma   90.00
#
_symmetry.space_group_name_H-M   'P 1'
#
loop_
_entity.id
_entity.type
_entity.pdbx_description
1 polymer ?
#
loop_
_entity_poly.entity_id
_entity_poly.type
_entity_poly.pdbx_seq_one_letter_code
_entity_poly.pdbx_strand_id
1 'polypeptide(L)'
;MSRVLASAHVLIDVYSSKQMARALQLYAPASIGSCYSYVKRRSDAVVVEGFRDLAAPSGHVLDADVVLAVAPGTVMAFDGRSYAKAVSLYSGVKGALDVRVQDVLELLTPLKAFSLPPMPASDASDPSKVATRLEPLLSFIERAARGGGA
;
A
#
# COMPACT_ATOMS: atom_id res chain seq x y z
N MET A 1 -8.80 0.14 33.70
CA MET A 1 -7.77 0.02 32.65
C MET A 1 -8.47 -0.16 31.31
N SER A 2 -8.10 0.58 30.25
CA SER A 2 -8.83 0.47 28.97
C SER A 2 -8.64 -0.93 28.36
N ARG A 3 -9.65 -1.41 27.61
CA ARG A 3 -9.63 -2.73 26.93
C ARG A 3 -8.40 -2.91 26.02
N VAL A 4 -7.91 -1.80 25.47
CA VAL A 4 -6.69 -1.73 24.65
C VAL A 4 -5.45 -2.09 25.48
N LEU A 5 -5.30 -1.53 26.69
CA LEU A 5 -4.16 -1.82 27.57
C LEU A 5 -4.18 -3.27 28.06
N ALA A 6 -5.36 -3.83 28.31
CA ALA A 6 -5.52 -5.22 28.78
C ALA A 6 -5.15 -6.27 27.70
N SER A 7 -5.13 -5.89 26.42
CA SER A 7 -4.83 -6.77 25.29
C SER A 7 -3.48 -6.45 24.64
N ALA A 8 -2.70 -5.56 25.24
CA ALA A 8 -1.40 -5.17 24.72
C ALA A 8 -0.39 -6.31 24.91
N HIS A 9 0.35 -6.65 23.86
CA HIS A 9 1.43 -7.64 23.94
C HIS A 9 2.58 -7.12 24.81
N VAL A 10 2.84 -5.81 24.78
CA VAL A 10 3.88 -5.13 25.55
C VAL A 10 3.36 -3.73 25.93
N LEU A 11 3.65 -3.30 27.16
CA LEU A 11 3.49 -1.92 27.61
C LEU A 11 4.88 -1.31 27.79
N ILE A 12 5.07 -0.11 27.26
CA ILE A 12 6.37 0.58 27.27
C ILE A 12 6.14 1.98 27.82
N ASP A 13 6.77 2.30 28.93
CA ASP A 13 6.78 3.65 29.45
C ASP A 13 7.80 4.52 28.69
N VAL A 14 7.35 5.71 28.29
CA VAL A 14 8.10 6.61 27.42
C VAL A 14 8.07 8.01 28.00
N TYR A 15 9.24 8.58 28.28
CA TYR A 15 9.40 9.86 28.97
C TYR A 15 10.11 10.92 28.11
N SER A 16 10.45 10.58 26.86
CA SER A 16 11.09 11.51 25.92
C SER A 16 10.81 11.13 24.47
N SER A 17 10.93 12.09 23.57
CA SER A 17 10.82 11.86 22.11
C SER A 17 11.85 10.85 21.60
N LYS A 18 13.05 10.81 22.19
CA LYS A 18 14.10 9.83 21.85
C LYS A 18 13.69 8.40 22.21
N GLN A 19 13.10 8.21 23.39
CA GLN A 19 12.57 6.92 23.81
C GLN A 19 11.38 6.51 22.92
N MET A 20 10.52 7.45 22.53
CA MET A 20 9.41 7.19 21.62
C MET A 20 9.90 6.75 20.24
N ALA A 21 10.84 7.49 19.65
CA ALA A 21 11.42 7.12 18.36
C ALA A 21 12.05 5.72 18.40
N ARG A 22 12.78 5.39 19.47
CA ARG A 22 13.37 4.06 19.65
C ARG A 22 12.31 2.97 19.81
N ALA A 23 11.25 3.23 20.57
CA ALA A 23 10.14 2.28 20.73
C ALA A 23 9.46 2.02 19.38
N LEU A 24 9.16 3.07 18.61
CA LEU A 24 8.60 2.92 17.27
C LEU A 24 9.53 2.13 16.35
N GLN A 25 10.83 2.44 16.33
CA GLN A 25 11.79 1.72 15.50
C GLN A 25 11.85 0.21 15.80
N LEU A 26 11.76 -0.16 17.08
CA LEU A 26 11.85 -1.56 17.50
C LEU A 26 10.54 -2.33 17.34
N TYR A 27 9.41 -1.71 17.70
CA TYR A 27 8.14 -2.41 17.83
C TYR A 27 7.17 -2.16 16.68
N ALA A 28 7.29 -1.06 15.94
CA ALA A 28 6.38 -0.76 14.82
C ALA A 28 6.42 -1.83 13.72
N PRO A 29 7.58 -2.37 13.28
CA PRO A 29 7.59 -3.40 12.25
C PRO A 29 6.75 -4.64 12.64
N ALA A 30 7.00 -5.18 13.84
CA ALA A 30 6.24 -6.34 14.34
C ALA A 30 4.75 -6.01 14.52
N SER A 31 4.43 -4.80 15.01
CA SER A 31 3.04 -4.36 15.19
C SER A 31 2.31 -4.24 13.85
N ILE A 32 2.91 -3.58 12.86
CA ILE A 32 2.39 -3.45 11.49
C ILE A 32 2.21 -4.83 10.86
N GLY A 33 3.24 -5.68 10.94
CA GLY A 33 3.19 -7.04 10.40
C GLY A 33 2.07 -7.88 11.03
N SER A 34 1.86 -7.77 12.34
CA SER A 34 0.79 -8.48 13.04
C SER A 34 -0.60 -8.01 12.61
N CYS A 35 -0.81 -6.69 12.49
CA CYS A 35 -2.05 -6.10 12.01
C CYS A 35 -2.33 -6.47 10.55
N TYR A 36 -1.33 -6.31 9.68
CA TYR A 36 -1.44 -6.68 8.26
C TYR A 36 -1.81 -8.15 8.11
N SER A 37 -1.10 -9.04 8.81
CA SER A 37 -1.37 -10.48 8.78
C SER A 37 -2.76 -10.83 9.33
N TYR A 38 -3.24 -10.12 10.36
CA TYR A 38 -4.57 -10.32 10.92
C TYR A 38 -5.66 -9.94 9.90
N VAL A 39 -5.54 -8.78 9.26
CA VAL A 39 -6.49 -8.28 8.25
C VAL A 39 -6.46 -9.19 7.02
N LYS A 40 -5.27 -9.51 6.49
CA LYS A 40 -5.10 -10.38 5.33
C LYS A 40 -5.73 -11.77 5.51
N ARG A 41 -5.69 -12.35 6.71
CA ARG A 41 -6.31 -13.65 6.98
C ARG A 41 -7.84 -13.60 7.14
N ARG A 42 -8.44 -12.42 7.32
CA ARG A 42 -9.87 -12.25 7.67
C ARG A 42 -10.66 -11.53 6.59
N SER A 43 -10.03 -11.20 5.47
CA SER A 43 -10.63 -10.42 4.41
C SER A 43 -10.36 -11.11 3.09
N ASP A 44 -11.37 -11.14 2.22
CA ASP A 44 -11.25 -11.70 0.87
C ASP A 44 -10.35 -10.83 -0.02
N ALA A 45 -10.27 -9.52 0.29
CA ALA A 45 -9.41 -8.56 -0.35
C ALA A 45 -8.84 -7.57 0.68
N VAL A 46 -7.61 -7.11 0.46
CA VAL A 46 -6.96 -6.09 1.28
C VAL A 46 -6.46 -4.97 0.37
N VAL A 47 -6.90 -3.75 0.66
CA VAL A 47 -6.39 -2.54 0.01
C VAL A 47 -5.43 -1.86 0.98
N VAL A 48 -4.21 -1.60 0.50
CA VAL A 48 -3.19 -0.87 1.26
C VAL A 48 -2.96 0.47 0.58
N GLU A 49 -3.23 1.56 1.30
CA GLU A 49 -2.89 2.90 0.84
C GLU A 49 -1.39 3.16 1.03
N GLY A 50 -0.76 3.77 0.02
CA GLY A 50 0.64 4.20 0.11
C GLY A 50 0.85 5.32 1.14
N PHE A 51 2.11 5.64 1.42
CA PHE A 51 2.46 6.75 2.31
C PHE A 51 3.34 7.76 1.57
N ARG A 52 2.76 8.93 1.26
CA ARG A 52 3.41 9.96 0.42
C ARG A 52 3.86 9.34 -0.90
N ASP A 53 5.08 9.62 -1.34
CA ASP A 53 5.67 9.07 -2.55
C ASP A 53 6.63 7.90 -2.27
N LEU A 54 6.57 7.28 -1.09
CA LEU A 54 7.30 6.04 -0.82
C LEU A 54 6.73 4.91 -1.67
N ALA A 55 7.62 4.08 -2.21
CA ALA A 55 7.25 2.93 -3.03
C ALA A 55 6.48 1.87 -2.24
N ALA A 56 6.72 1.75 -0.94
CA ALA A 56 5.95 0.90 -0.06
C ALA A 56 5.85 1.51 1.35
N PRO A 57 4.67 1.48 2.01
CA PRO A 57 4.52 1.95 3.38
C PRO A 57 5.18 1.00 4.41
N SER A 58 5.46 -0.24 4.03
CA SER A 58 6.15 -1.24 4.85
C SER A 58 6.71 -2.36 3.98
N GLY A 59 7.81 -3.00 4.40
CA GLY A 59 8.30 -4.21 3.73
C GLY A 59 7.30 -5.38 3.78
N HIS A 60 6.39 -5.39 4.75
CA HIS A 60 5.38 -6.46 4.90
C HIS A 60 4.34 -6.49 3.77
N VAL A 61 4.15 -5.39 3.04
CA VAL A 61 3.12 -5.30 1.99
C VAL A 61 3.69 -5.48 0.58
N LEU A 62 4.96 -5.87 0.47
CA LEU A 62 5.61 -6.21 -0.81
C LEU A 62 5.15 -7.58 -1.36
N ASP A 63 4.18 -8.21 -0.70
CA ASP A 63 3.50 -9.43 -1.15
C ASP A 63 2.12 -9.13 -1.78
N ALA A 64 1.87 -7.87 -2.17
CA ALA A 64 0.68 -7.47 -2.92
C ALA A 64 0.62 -8.18 -4.28
N ASP A 65 -0.58 -8.49 -4.74
CA ASP A 65 -0.80 -9.12 -6.06
C ASP A 65 -0.68 -8.10 -7.20
N VAL A 66 -1.21 -6.89 -6.97
CA VAL A 66 -1.22 -5.77 -7.93
C VAL A 66 -0.88 -4.48 -7.19
N VAL A 67 -0.05 -3.64 -7.80
CA VAL A 67 0.26 -2.30 -7.28
C VAL A 67 -0.29 -1.25 -8.22
N LEU A 68 -0.94 -0.23 -7.67
CA LEU A 68 -1.49 0.90 -8.42
C LEU A 68 -0.66 2.15 -8.14
N ALA A 69 0.03 2.68 -9.14
CA ALA A 69 0.61 4.01 -9.08
C ALA A 69 -0.46 5.01 -9.55
N VAL A 70 -0.88 5.89 -8.64
CA VAL A 70 -1.95 6.86 -8.88
C VAL A 70 -1.34 8.25 -9.02
N ALA A 71 -1.66 8.92 -10.12
CA ALA A 71 -1.34 10.32 -10.36
C ALA A 71 -2.61 11.07 -10.83
N PRO A 72 -2.64 12.41 -10.80
CA PRO A 72 -3.78 13.16 -11.29
C PRO A 72 -4.14 12.75 -12.73
N GLY A 73 -5.37 12.29 -12.94
CA GLY A 73 -5.85 11.91 -14.28
C GLY A 73 -5.47 10.50 -14.74
N THR A 74 -4.62 9.76 -14.02
CA THR A 74 -4.12 8.46 -14.50
C THR A 74 -3.83 7.47 -13.37
N VAL A 75 -4.07 6.19 -13.67
CA VAL A 75 -3.69 5.08 -12.78
C VAL A 75 -2.96 4.03 -13.60
N MET A 76 -1.76 3.66 -13.16
CA MET A 76 -0.95 2.61 -13.76
C MET A 76 -0.93 1.40 -12.84
N ALA A 77 -1.30 0.23 -13.37
CA ALA A 77 -1.28 -1.02 -12.65
C ALA A 77 -0.01 -1.82 -12.97
N PHE A 78 0.61 -2.40 -11.95
CA PHE A 78 1.84 -3.20 -12.04
C PHE A 78 1.63 -4.57 -11.40
N ASP A 79 2.34 -5.57 -11.93
CA ASP A 79 2.46 -6.88 -11.28
C ASP A 79 3.20 -6.71 -9.95
N GLY A 80 2.59 -7.19 -8.87
CA GLY A 80 3.12 -6.96 -7.53
C GLY A 80 4.48 -7.62 -7.27
N ARG A 81 4.74 -8.80 -7.87
CA ARG A 81 6.05 -9.46 -7.73
C ARG A 81 7.15 -8.67 -8.43
N SER A 82 6.87 -8.16 -9.62
CA SER A 82 7.80 -7.33 -10.38
C SER A 82 8.06 -6.02 -9.64
N TYR A 83 7.02 -5.39 -9.10
CA TYR A 83 7.14 -4.19 -8.27
C TYR A 83 8.01 -4.43 -7.02
N ALA A 84 7.75 -5.50 -6.27
CA ALA A 84 8.52 -5.86 -5.07
C ALA A 84 10.00 -6.11 -5.35
N LYS A 85 10.32 -6.74 -6.49
CA LYS A 85 11.71 -6.92 -6.95
C LYS A 85 12.36 -5.57 -7.22
N ALA A 86 11.68 -4.68 -7.93
CA ALA A 86 12.21 -3.35 -8.24
C ALA A 86 12.43 -2.51 -6.96
N VAL A 87 11.53 -2.56 -5.98
CA VAL A 87 11.75 -1.94 -4.65
C VAL A 87 12.98 -2.52 -3.96
N SER A 88 13.14 -3.85 -4.00
CA SER A 88 14.26 -4.54 -3.35
C SER A 88 15.62 -4.15 -3.94
N LEU A 89 15.70 -3.92 -5.26
CA LEU A 89 16.92 -3.46 -5.92
C LEU A 89 17.37 -2.09 -5.39
N TYR A 90 16.44 -1.14 -5.25
CA TYR A 90 16.77 0.17 -4.69
C TYR A 90 17.02 0.13 -3.18
N SER A 91 16.39 -0.81 -2.46
CA SER A 91 16.56 -0.95 -1.00
C SER A 91 17.99 -1.28 -0.55
N GLY A 92 18.79 -1.86 -1.45
CA GLY A 92 20.22 -2.12 -1.21
C GLY A 92 21.11 -0.88 -1.38
N VAL A 93 20.59 0.19 -1.99
CA VAL A 93 21.32 1.42 -2.33
C VAL A 93 20.84 2.62 -1.51
N LYS A 94 19.52 2.73 -1.33
CA LYS A 94 18.81 3.65 -0.44
C LYS A 94 18.14 2.76 0.60
N GLY A 95 18.18 3.07 1.90
CA GLY A 95 17.54 2.21 2.91
C GLY A 95 16.10 1.82 2.50
N ALA A 96 15.63 0.62 2.88
CA ALA A 96 14.39 0.04 2.35
C ALA A 96 13.12 0.91 2.47
N LEU A 97 13.12 1.92 3.34
CA LEU A 97 12.01 2.87 3.56
C LEU A 97 12.22 4.25 2.89
N ASP A 98 13.30 4.43 2.13
CA ASP A 98 13.63 5.68 1.41
C ASP A 98 13.42 5.55 -0.10
N VAL A 99 13.01 4.38 -0.58
CA VAL A 99 12.73 4.12 -2.01
C VAL A 99 11.45 4.85 -2.40
N ARG A 100 11.50 5.72 -3.41
CA ARG A 100 10.34 6.47 -3.91
C ARG A 100 9.70 5.76 -5.09
N VAL A 101 8.41 5.98 -5.30
CA VAL A 101 7.66 5.41 -6.43
C VAL A 101 8.38 5.70 -7.75
N GLN A 102 8.81 6.95 -7.96
CA GLN A 102 9.53 7.36 -9.18
C GLN A 102 10.80 6.55 -9.46
N ASP A 103 11.54 6.16 -8.42
CA ASP A 103 12.76 5.36 -8.58
C ASP A 103 12.41 3.99 -9.19
N VAL A 104 11.31 3.40 -8.72
CA VAL A 104 10.88 2.04 -9.08
C VAL A 104 10.24 2.01 -10.46
N LEU A 105 9.52 3.08 -10.85
CA LEU A 105 8.82 3.15 -12.14
C LEU A 105 9.77 3.07 -13.35
N GLU A 106 11.02 3.51 -13.21
CA GLU A 106 12.04 3.43 -14.28
C GLU A 106 12.39 1.98 -14.66
N LEU A 107 12.14 1.02 -13.76
CA LEU A 107 12.47 -0.39 -13.95
C LEU A 107 11.27 -1.25 -14.36
N LEU A 108 10.08 -0.65 -14.48
CA LEU A 108 8.83 -1.37 -14.64
C LEU A 108 8.08 -0.98 -15.90
N THR A 109 7.45 -1.96 -16.52
CA THR A 109 6.41 -1.74 -17.54
C THR A 109 5.04 -1.95 -16.89
N PRO A 110 4.09 -1.01 -17.02
CA PRO A 110 2.75 -1.20 -16.48
C PRO A 110 2.04 -2.34 -17.22
N LEU A 111 1.26 -3.12 -16.48
CA LEU A 111 0.32 -4.08 -17.06
C LEU A 111 -0.78 -3.36 -17.85
N LYS A 112 -1.24 -2.23 -17.31
CA LYS A 112 -2.25 -1.37 -17.95
C LYS A 112 -2.20 0.04 -17.35
N ALA A 113 -2.50 1.04 -18.18
CA ALA A 113 -2.75 2.40 -17.75
C ALA A 113 -4.23 2.76 -17.99
N PHE A 114 -4.82 3.48 -17.06
CA PHE A 114 -6.21 3.93 -17.09
C PHE A 114 -6.25 5.45 -17.06
N SER A 115 -6.98 6.04 -18.00
CA SER A 115 -7.29 7.47 -17.96
C SER A 115 -8.49 7.70 -17.05
N LEU A 116 -8.27 8.41 -15.95
CA LEU A 116 -9.27 8.77 -14.95
C LEU A 116 -9.28 10.30 -14.77
N PRO A 117 -9.79 11.06 -15.76
CA PRO A 117 -9.81 12.51 -15.67
C PRO A 117 -10.63 12.99 -14.46
N PRO A 118 -10.36 14.21 -13.95
CA PRO A 118 -11.08 14.78 -12.83
C PRO A 118 -12.59 14.73 -13.02
N MET A 119 -13.30 14.47 -11.92
CA MET A 119 -14.76 14.48 -11.89
C MET A 119 -15.26 15.79 -11.27
N PRO A 120 -16.45 16.28 -11.69
CA PRO A 120 -17.12 17.36 -10.98
C PRO A 120 -17.32 17.00 -9.50
N ALA A 121 -17.21 17.99 -8.61
CA ALA A 121 -17.34 17.76 -7.16
C ALA A 121 -18.67 17.09 -6.77
N SER A 122 -19.77 17.45 -7.44
CA SER A 122 -21.09 16.85 -7.26
C SER A 122 -21.13 15.36 -7.63
N ASP A 123 -20.31 14.93 -8.58
CA ASP A 123 -20.24 13.53 -9.00
C ASP A 123 -19.27 12.73 -8.12
N ALA A 124 -18.17 13.36 -7.67
CA ALA A 124 -17.23 12.74 -6.75
C ALA A 124 -17.83 12.46 -5.36
N SER A 125 -18.85 13.23 -4.95
CA SER A 125 -19.61 12.99 -3.73
C SER A 125 -20.68 11.90 -3.85
N ASP A 126 -20.92 11.35 -5.05
CA ASP A 126 -21.89 10.28 -5.30
C ASP A 126 -21.14 8.94 -5.46
N PRO A 127 -21.20 8.04 -4.45
CA PRO A 127 -20.51 6.76 -4.49
C PRO A 127 -20.87 5.90 -5.70
N SER A 128 -22.11 6.00 -6.22
CA SER A 128 -22.55 5.21 -7.37
C SER A 128 -21.87 5.68 -8.66
N LYS A 129 -21.70 7.00 -8.81
CA LYS A 129 -20.98 7.60 -9.94
C LYS A 129 -19.49 7.29 -9.88
N VAL A 130 -18.91 7.36 -8.67
CA VAL A 130 -17.51 6.96 -8.44
C VAL A 130 -17.30 5.49 -8.80
N ALA A 131 -18.17 4.59 -8.31
CA ALA A 131 -18.09 3.16 -8.62
C ALA A 131 -18.21 2.91 -10.13
N THR A 132 -19.17 3.55 -10.81
CA THR A 132 -19.35 3.44 -12.26
C THR A 132 -18.09 3.89 -13.02
N ARG A 133 -17.46 4.99 -12.59
CA ARG A 133 -16.23 5.48 -13.20
C ARG A 133 -15.05 4.52 -12.99
N LEU A 134 -14.96 3.89 -11.82
CA LEU A 134 -13.87 2.99 -11.45
C LEU A 134 -14.07 1.55 -11.91
N GLU A 135 -15.26 1.17 -12.39
CA GLU A 135 -15.59 -0.21 -12.81
C GLU A 135 -14.53 -0.82 -13.74
N PRO A 136 -14.02 -0.13 -14.79
CA PRO A 136 -13.04 -0.75 -15.69
C PRO A 136 -11.71 -1.08 -14.99
N LEU A 137 -11.33 -0.27 -14.00
CA LEU A 137 -10.14 -0.47 -13.17
C LEU A 137 -10.36 -1.60 -12.17
N LEU A 138 -11.50 -1.61 -11.46
CA LEU A 138 -11.85 -2.65 -10.48
C LEU A 138 -11.92 -4.02 -11.15
N SER A 139 -12.63 -4.12 -12.28
CA SER A 139 -12.74 -5.34 -13.09
C SER A 139 -11.37 -5.85 -13.55
N PHE A 140 -10.42 -4.95 -13.85
CA PHE A 140 -9.04 -5.35 -14.16
C PHE A 140 -8.30 -5.88 -12.93
N ILE A 141 -8.38 -5.19 -11.79
CA ILE A 141 -7.72 -5.60 -10.54
C ILE A 141 -8.20 -6.97 -10.11
N GLU A 142 -9.51 -7.24 -10.17
CA GLU A 142 -10.09 -8.54 -9.81
C GLU A 142 -9.53 -9.68 -10.66
N ARG A 143 -9.33 -9.46 -11.97
CA ARG A 143 -8.74 -10.47 -12.87
C ARG A 143 -7.26 -10.67 -12.58
N ALA A 144 -6.51 -9.57 -12.44
CA ALA A 144 -5.08 -9.62 -12.18
C ALA A 144 -4.75 -10.27 -10.83
N ALA A 145 -5.53 -9.96 -9.77
CA ALA A 145 -5.35 -10.55 -8.44
C ALA A 145 -5.65 -12.05 -8.40
N ARG A 146 -6.53 -12.55 -9.28
CA ARG A 146 -6.84 -13.99 -9.39
C ARG A 146 -5.79 -14.79 -10.19
N GLY A 147 -4.71 -14.15 -10.65
CA GLY A 147 -3.68 -14.78 -11.48
C GLY A 147 -4.12 -15.04 -12.92
N GLY A 148 -5.26 -14.48 -13.35
CA GLY A 148 -5.67 -14.49 -14.74
C GLY A 148 -4.88 -13.43 -15.50
N GLY A 149 -4.02 -13.86 -16.44
CA GLY A 149 -3.33 -12.97 -17.37
C GLY A 149 -4.33 -11.98 -17.99
N ALA A 150 -3.90 -10.71 -18.04
CA ALA A 150 -4.64 -9.64 -18.70
C ALA A 150 -4.82 -9.92 -20.20
#